data_AF-A0A943X110-F1
#
_entry.id   AF-A0A943X110-F1
#
_cell.length_a   1.000
_cell.length_b   1.000
_cell.length_c   1.000
_cell.angle_alpha   90.00
_cell.angle_beta   90.00
_cell.angle_gamma   90.00
#
_symmetry.space_group_name_H-M   'P 1'
#
loop_
_entity.id
_entity.type
_entity.pdbx_description
1 polymer ?
#
loop_
_entity_poly.entity_id
_entity_poly.type
_entity_poly.pdbx_seq_one_letter_code
_entity_poly.pdbx_strand_id
1 'polypeptide(L)'
;SLDDEEAGWPEPVAPGGGPEEELERKERQQALERELQALPDHQREILVMREVSGLSYQEIGELLSLDLGTVKSRLARARLALKKRLVADGNFFVQSASKPSDETKRR
;
A
#
# COMPACT_ATOMS: atom_id res chain seq x y z
N SER A 1 5.84 -51.70 27.39
CA SER A 1 4.60 -50.96 27.15
C SER A 1 4.98 -49.58 26.68
N LEU A 2 4.27 -49.11 25.65
CA LEU A 2 4.51 -47.95 24.80
C LEU A 2 5.19 -46.75 25.48
N ASP A 3 6.34 -46.36 24.92
CA ASP A 3 6.82 -44.98 24.96
C ASP A 3 5.91 -44.17 24.05
N ASP A 4 4.89 -43.55 24.64
CA ASP A 4 4.07 -42.54 23.97
C ASP A 4 4.92 -41.27 23.82
N GLU A 5 5.58 -41.16 22.66
CA GLU A 5 6.18 -39.91 22.21
C GLU A 5 5.10 -38.82 22.16
N GLU A 6 5.28 -37.81 23.01
CA GLU A 6 4.50 -36.59 23.05
C GLU A 6 4.63 -35.85 21.71
N ALA A 7 3.78 -36.24 20.75
CA ALA A 7 3.64 -35.57 19.47
C ALA A 7 3.04 -34.17 19.72
N GLY A 8 3.93 -33.21 20.00
CA GLY A 8 3.60 -31.80 20.11
C GLY A 8 2.87 -31.36 18.85
N TRP A 9 1.60 -31.00 19.02
CA TRP A 9 0.79 -30.43 17.95
C TRP A 9 1.49 -29.16 17.46
N PRO A 10 1.75 -28.99 16.14
CA PRO A 10 2.39 -27.79 15.65
C PRO A 10 1.53 -26.59 16.01
N GLU A 11 2.11 -25.61 16.71
CA GLU A 11 1.42 -24.38 17.06
C GLU A 11 0.83 -23.74 15.79
N PRO A 12 -0.41 -23.23 15.82
CA PRO A 12 -0.99 -22.56 14.68
C PRO A 12 -0.12 -21.33 14.33
N VAL A 13 0.41 -21.33 13.11
CA VAL A 13 1.12 -20.20 12.52
C VAL A 13 0.22 -18.98 12.65
N ALA A 14 0.75 -17.90 13.24
CA ALA A 14 -0.03 -16.70 13.53
C ALA A 14 -0.78 -16.22 12.27
N PRO A 15 -2.05 -15.80 12.40
CA PRO A 15 -2.83 -15.30 11.28
C PRO A 15 -2.31 -13.93 10.84
N GLY A 16 -1.28 -13.95 10.00
CA GLY A 16 -0.68 -12.76 9.39
C GLY A 16 0.71 -13.08 8.88
N GLY A 17 0.88 -13.07 7.55
CA GLY A 17 2.19 -13.25 6.92
C GLY A 17 2.45 -14.64 6.35
N GLY A 18 1.43 -15.30 5.80
CA GLY A 18 1.66 -16.44 4.91
C GLY A 18 2.46 -16.03 3.66
N PRO A 19 3.16 -16.97 2.99
CA PRO A 19 3.96 -16.66 1.79
C PRO A 19 3.15 -16.02 0.67
N GLU A 20 1.86 -16.33 0.56
CA GLU A 20 0.91 -15.72 -0.39
C GLU A 20 0.64 -14.24 -0.06
N GLU A 21 0.37 -13.91 1.21
CA GLU A 21 0.13 -12.53 1.65
C GLU A 21 1.38 -11.65 1.51
N GLU A 22 2.57 -12.22 1.77
CA GLU A 22 3.83 -11.53 1.53
C GLU A 22 4.08 -11.27 0.03
N LEU A 23 3.73 -12.24 -0.83
CA LEU A 23 3.83 -12.08 -2.27
C LEU A 23 2.89 -10.98 -2.77
N GLU A 24 1.61 -11.02 -2.40
CA GLU A 24 0.65 -9.98 -2.75
C GLU A 24 1.11 -8.58 -2.29
N ARG A 25 1.66 -8.49 -1.08
CA ARG A 25 2.20 -7.22 -0.55
C ARG A 25 3.35 -6.72 -1.42
N LYS A 26 4.27 -7.61 -1.83
CA LYS A 26 5.40 -7.25 -2.71
C LYS A 26 4.90 -6.79 -4.08
N GLU A 27 3.92 -7.47 -4.66
CA GLU A 27 3.33 -7.09 -5.96
C GLU A 27 2.64 -5.72 -5.87
N ARG A 28 1.86 -5.47 -4.81
CA ARG A 28 1.26 -4.15 -4.54
C ARG A 28 2.31 -3.05 -4.41
N GLN A 29 3.38 -3.31 -3.68
CA GLN A 29 4.47 -2.35 -3.50
C GLN A 29 5.18 -2.05 -4.83
N GLN A 30 5.50 -3.08 -5.63
CA GLN A 30 6.15 -2.92 -6.92
C GLN A 30 5.30 -2.12 -7.91
N ALA A 31 3.99 -2.39 -7.97
CA ALA A 31 3.08 -1.61 -8.81
C ALA A 31 3.00 -0.15 -8.36
N LEU A 32 2.94 0.11 -7.06
CA LEU A 32 2.96 1.46 -6.52
C LEU A 32 4.24 2.21 -6.93
N GLU A 33 5.40 1.58 -6.75
CA GLU A 33 6.69 2.15 -7.15
C GLU A 33 6.74 2.45 -8.64
N ARG A 34 6.33 1.48 -9.49
CA ARG A 34 6.29 1.66 -10.94
C ARG A 34 5.39 2.83 -11.34
N GLU A 35 4.18 2.89 -10.81
CA GLU A 35 3.23 3.94 -11.18
C GLU A 35 3.63 5.31 -10.63
N LEU A 36 4.28 5.35 -9.46
CA LEU A 36 4.86 6.57 -8.91
C LEU A 36 5.99 7.11 -9.81
N GLN A 37 6.88 6.23 -10.28
CA GLN A 37 7.99 6.59 -11.19
C GLN A 37 7.49 7.07 -12.56
N ALA A 38 6.33 6.61 -13.01
CA ALA A 38 5.73 7.00 -14.27
C ALA A 38 4.89 8.29 -14.20
N LEU A 39 4.83 8.95 -13.03
CA LEU A 39 4.29 10.30 -12.92
C LEU A 39 5.28 11.35 -13.46
N PRO A 40 4.78 12.48 -13.97
CA PRO A 40 5.64 13.64 -14.23
C PRO A 40 6.43 14.04 -12.99
N ASP A 41 7.70 14.44 -13.16
CA ASP A 41 8.63 14.71 -12.06
C ASP A 41 8.06 15.65 -11.01
N HIS A 42 7.47 16.76 -11.43
CA HIS A 42 6.87 17.75 -10.53
C HIS A 42 5.67 17.24 -9.72
N GLN A 43 4.99 16.17 -10.17
CA GLN A 43 3.90 15.51 -9.44
C GLN A 43 4.45 14.46 -8.47
N ARG A 44 5.44 13.68 -8.91
CA ARG A 44 6.14 12.70 -8.08
C ARG A 44 6.86 13.39 -6.92
N GLU A 45 7.62 14.44 -7.21
CA GLU A 45 8.38 15.20 -6.22
C GLU A 45 7.49 15.72 -5.10
N ILE A 46 6.40 16.42 -5.43
CA ILE A 46 5.50 16.98 -4.42
C ILE A 46 4.77 15.91 -3.60
N LEU A 47 4.48 14.75 -4.20
CA LEU A 47 3.91 13.60 -3.51
C LEU A 47 4.91 12.98 -2.55
N VAL A 48 6.17 12.78 -2.97
CA VAL A 48 7.22 12.19 -2.13
C VAL A 48 7.51 13.11 -0.94
N MET A 49 7.63 14.42 -1.18
CA MET A 49 7.80 15.40 -0.09
C MET A 49 6.66 15.31 0.93
N ARG A 50 5.41 15.17 0.46
CA ARG A 50 4.25 15.13 1.34
C ARG A 50 4.07 13.80 2.06
N GLU A 51 4.05 12.69 1.32
CA GLU A 51 3.61 11.39 1.83
C GLU A 51 4.77 10.55 2.38
N VAL A 52 5.99 10.74 1.87
CA VAL A 52 7.18 9.99 2.31
C VAL A 52 8.02 10.81 3.29
N SER A 53 8.28 12.07 2.96
CA SER A 53 9.10 12.95 3.81
C SER A 53 8.28 13.66 4.91
N GLY A 54 6.95 13.57 4.86
CA GLY A 54 6.06 14.12 5.89
C GLY A 54 6.00 15.65 5.94
N LEU A 55 6.47 16.35 4.90
CA LEU A 55 6.52 17.81 4.90
C LEU A 55 5.11 18.43 4.89
N SER A 56 4.97 19.54 5.61
CA SER A 56 3.78 20.37 5.57
C SER A 56 3.64 21.09 4.22
N TYR A 57 2.43 21.57 3.92
CA TYR A 57 2.22 22.32 2.68
C TYR A 57 2.99 23.65 2.63
N GLN A 58 3.30 24.22 3.80
CA GLN A 58 4.10 25.43 3.91
C GLN A 58 5.56 25.14 3.57
N GLU A 59 6.17 24.13 4.18
CA GLU A 59 7.56 23.71 3.91
C GLU A 59 7.76 23.32 2.44
N ILE A 60 6.79 22.62 1.84
CA ILE A 60 6.80 22.29 0.41
C ILE A 60 6.75 23.56 -0.45
N GLY A 61 5.92 24.53 -0.07
CA GLY A 61 5.81 25.81 -0.76
C GLY A 61 7.11 26.60 -0.70
N GLU A 62 7.73 26.66 0.47
CA GLU A 62 9.02 27.32 0.67
C GLU A 62 10.14 26.65 -0.15
N LEU A 63 10.25 25.32 -0.08
CA LEU A 63 11.29 24.56 -0.76
C LEU A 63 11.19 24.66 -2.30
N LEU A 64 9.96 24.67 -2.83
CA LEU A 64 9.70 24.76 -4.26
C LEU A 64 9.45 26.18 -4.77
N SER A 65 9.51 27.19 -3.88
CA SER A 65 9.15 28.58 -4.19
C SER A 65 7.75 28.72 -4.82
N LEU A 66 6.76 28.03 -4.25
CA LEU A 66 5.36 28.01 -4.69
C LEU A 66 4.44 28.57 -3.62
N ASP A 67 3.36 29.21 -4.04
CA ASP A 67 2.29 29.59 -3.12
C ASP A 67 1.50 28.36 -2.63
N LEU A 68 0.85 28.51 -1.47
CA LEU A 68 0.09 27.44 -0.82
C LEU A 68 -1.07 26.91 -1.68
N GLY A 69 -1.68 27.75 -2.52
CA GLY A 69 -2.75 27.34 -3.44
C GLY A 69 -2.23 26.44 -4.57
N THR A 70 -1.05 26.78 -5.10
CA THR A 70 -0.33 25.98 -6.08
C THR A 70 0.12 24.64 -5.51
N VAL A 71 0.63 24.61 -4.27
CA VAL A 71 0.96 23.36 -3.56
C VAL A 71 -0.26 22.45 -3.44
N LYS A 72 -1.37 22.97 -2.92
CA LYS A 72 -2.63 22.21 -2.77
C LYS A 72 -3.14 21.68 -4.11
N SER A 73 -3.19 22.52 -5.13
CA SER A 73 -3.71 22.13 -6.45
C SER A 73 -2.79 21.14 -7.17
N ARG A 74 -1.46 21.27 -7.03
CA ARG A 74 -0.48 20.34 -7.61
C ARG A 74 -0.53 18.98 -6.92
N LEU A 75 -0.64 18.94 -5.58
CA LEU A 75 -0.87 17.70 -4.82
C LEU A 75 -2.16 16.99 -5.24
N ALA A 76 -3.26 17.74 -5.37
CA ALA A 76 -4.54 17.16 -5.79
C ALA A 76 -4.44 16.50 -7.18
N ARG A 77 -3.78 17.18 -8.14
CA ARG A 77 -3.53 16.62 -9.48
C ARG A 77 -2.61 15.40 -9.44
N ALA A 78 -1.54 15.46 -8.65
CA ALA A 78 -0.59 14.36 -8.51
C ALA A 78 -1.26 13.10 -7.93
N ARG A 79 -2.06 13.24 -6.86
CA ARG A 79 -2.83 12.13 -6.27
C ARG A 79 -3.83 11.54 -7.27
N LEU A 80 -4.54 12.40 -8.02
CA LEU A 80 -5.48 11.94 -9.04
C LEU A 80 -4.77 11.20 -10.17
N ALA A 81 -3.63 11.70 -10.63
CA ALA A 81 -2.82 11.04 -11.65
C ALA A 81 -2.35 9.66 -11.16
N LEU A 82 -1.78 9.58 -9.95
CA LEU A 82 -1.35 8.31 -9.37
C LEU A 82 -2.51 7.31 -9.27
N LYS A 83 -3.66 7.76 -8.76
CA LYS A 83 -4.87 6.92 -8.69
C LYS A 83 -5.30 6.40 -10.05
N LYS A 84 -5.35 7.26 -11.08
CA LYS A 84 -5.73 6.85 -12.43
C LYS A 84 -4.80 5.78 -12.99
N ARG A 85 -3.50 5.93 -12.75
CA ARG A 85 -2.47 4.97 -13.16
C ARG A 85 -2.63 3.63 -12.46
N LEU A 86 -2.75 3.65 -11.14
CA LEU A 86 -2.97 2.46 -10.32
C LEU A 86 -4.26 1.70 -10.66
N VAL A 87 -5.34 2.41 -10.98
CA VAL A 87 -6.60 1.80 -11.44
C VAL A 87 -6.46 1.19 -12.83
N ALA A 88 -5.78 1.88 -13.75
CA ALA A 88 -5.54 1.36 -15.11
C ALA A 88 -4.66 0.11 -15.11
N ASP A 89 -3.72 0.02 -14.17
CA ASP A 89 -2.85 -1.14 -13.98
C ASP A 89 -3.57 -2.35 -13.34
N GLY A 90 -4.77 -2.15 -12.77
CA GLY A 90 -5.58 -3.21 -12.16
C GLY A 90 -5.12 -3.66 -10.76
N ASN A 91 -3.99 -3.16 -10.27
CA ASN A 91 -3.34 -3.66 -9.06
C ASN A 91 -3.76 -2.96 -7.75
N PHE A 92 -4.73 -2.03 -7.80
CA PHE A 92 -5.09 -1.17 -6.66
C PHE A 92 -6.59 -1.15 -6.31
N PHE A 93 -7.32 -2.20 -6.69
CA PHE A 93 -8.68 -2.42 -6.18
C PHE A 93 -8.59 -3.06 -4.80
N VAL A 94 -8.59 -2.21 -3.77
CA VAL A 94 -8.80 -2.65 -2.39
C VAL A 94 -10.24 -3.16 -2.27
N GLN A 95 -10.38 -4.47 -2.02
CA GLN A 95 -11.60 -5.27 -1.74
C GLN A 95 -12.41 -5.79 -2.94
N SER A 96 -11.96 -6.89 -3.58
CA SER A 96 -12.86 -7.98 -4.03
C SER A 96 -12.06 -9.18 -4.55
N ALA A 97 -11.59 -10.06 -3.68
CA ALA A 97 -11.27 -11.46 -4.04
C ALA A 97 -10.95 -12.37 -2.85
N SER A 98 -10.63 -11.89 -1.65
CA SER A 98 -10.59 -12.78 -0.49
C SER A 98 -12.02 -12.97 0.00
N LYS A 99 -12.62 -14.10 -0.42
CA LYS A 99 -13.92 -14.57 0.07
C LYS A 99 -13.97 -14.53 1.61
N PRO A 100 -15.16 -14.37 2.21
CA PRO A 100 -15.33 -14.58 3.63
C PRO A 100 -14.83 -15.98 3.95
N SER A 101 -13.97 -16.11 4.95
CA SER A 101 -13.76 -17.38 5.61
C SER A 101 -15.09 -17.79 6.26
N ASP A 102 -15.91 -18.47 5.48
CA ASP A 102 -17.01 -19.30 5.95
C ASP A 102 -16.37 -20.53 6.60
N GLU A 103 -16.53 -20.69 7.91
CA GLU A 103 -17.09 -21.95 8.40
C GLU A 103 -17.71 -21.76 9.80
N THR A 104 -19.03 -21.75 9.78
CA THR A 104 -19.94 -22.36 10.77
C THR A 104 -19.29 -23.36 11.75
N LYS A 105 -19.42 -23.13 13.07
CA LYS A 105 -19.95 -24.13 14.02
C LYS A 105 -20.13 -23.62 15.46
N ARG A 106 -21.40 -23.72 15.89
CA ARG A 106 -21.89 -24.07 17.24
C ARG A 106 -21.64 -23.08 18.38
N ARG A 107 -22.71 -22.38 18.76
CA ARG A 107 -23.43 -22.68 20.01
C ARG A 107 -24.91 -22.33 19.86
#